data_AF-A0A947WSN0-F1
#
_entry.id   AF-A0A947WSN0-F1
#
_cell.length_a   1.000
_cell.length_b   1.000
_cell.length_c   1.000
_cell.angle_alpha   90.00
_cell.angle_beta   90.00
_cell.angle_gamma   90.00
#
_symmetry.space_group_name_H-M   'P 1'
#
loop_
_entity.id
_entity.type
_entity.pdbx_description
1 polymer ?
#
loop_
_entity_poly.entity_id
_entity_poly.type
_entity_poly.pdbx_seq_one_letter_code
_entity_poly.pdbx_strand_id
1 'polypeptide(L)'
;MQVADRPRGVGRSSANHDAEAWPGMLLPGTYNAIMARALLGGLDAWRASEKAVLSEWLLGFRRSDGVFRVPGMRDDTVFKKPDLDETWRYIDFHVTNYTLGALQALDPELAPVLDFVAPFLEPLRLKAWMADRDLRDPWQEGNNIVNLGSFLLLVRKWGSPGQQAAANAAIDYLFEWHTRNQNPQTGFWGVGQSRGGIPLLHAMAGSMHNYHLYYACRREIPNHVAAVDYTLNLATGIHSACIDVDEIDLLVHAADTQDYRRGEIADWLRCKLVALLDFQRPDGGFADALSGELRQDGWIGGYSEPQGHSNAFSTWFRWIGMAMADQYLWPGRRDWHFRSMIGIGYRRPTA
;
A
#
# COMPACT_ATOMS: atom_id res chain seq x y z
N MET A 1 11.38 1.71 18.95
CA MET A 1 11.82 2.31 17.67
C MET A 1 11.73 3.84 17.60
N GLN A 2 11.13 4.54 18.58
CA GLN A 2 11.18 6.01 18.66
C GLN A 2 12.63 6.52 18.67
N VAL A 3 12.92 7.61 17.94
CA VAL A 3 14.21 8.29 17.98
C VAL A 3 14.23 9.28 19.15
N ALA A 4 15.33 9.31 19.90
CA ALA A 4 15.56 10.30 20.95
C ALA A 4 15.67 11.71 20.35
N ASP A 5 15.31 12.73 21.12
CA ASP A 5 15.43 14.15 20.73
C ASP A 5 14.71 14.55 19.43
N ARG A 6 13.73 13.74 19.01
CA ARG A 6 12.82 14.01 17.89
C ARG A 6 11.38 14.10 18.38
N PRO A 7 10.48 14.73 17.60
CA PRO A 7 9.05 14.71 17.91
C PRO A 7 8.54 13.30 18.22
N ARG A 8 7.60 13.22 19.16
CA ARG A 8 6.91 11.96 19.50
C ARG A 8 6.31 11.36 18.22
N GLY A 9 6.62 10.10 17.94
CA GLY A 9 6.18 9.36 16.77
C GLY A 9 7.24 9.18 15.70
N VAL A 10 8.27 10.02 15.65
CA VAL A 10 9.39 9.84 14.71
C VAL A 10 10.12 8.53 15.04
N GLY A 11 10.02 7.58 14.13
CA GLY A 11 10.42 6.20 14.31
C GLY A 11 11.49 5.77 13.33
N ARG A 12 12.40 4.91 13.81
CA ARG A 12 13.33 4.16 12.96
C ARG A 12 12.58 3.06 12.20
N SER A 13 13.10 2.67 11.03
CA SER A 13 12.58 1.53 10.27
C SER A 13 12.73 0.22 11.03
N SER A 14 13.79 0.03 11.80
CA SER A 14 14.02 -1.16 12.63
C SER A 14 14.91 -0.84 13.83
N ALA A 15 15.25 -1.86 14.62
CA ALA A 15 16.30 -1.75 15.65
C ALA A 15 17.70 -1.57 15.04
N ASN A 16 17.93 -2.09 13.83
CA ASN A 16 19.20 -2.08 13.11
C ASN A 16 19.42 -0.78 12.32
N HIS A 17 18.36 0.00 12.13
CA HIS A 17 18.45 1.30 11.48
C HIS A 17 19.32 2.28 12.28
N ASP A 18 20.46 2.65 11.71
CA ASP A 18 21.27 3.78 12.13
C ASP A 18 20.70 5.08 11.53
N ALA A 19 20.03 5.86 12.39
CA ALA A 19 19.36 7.09 12.00
C ALA A 19 20.32 8.27 11.72
N GLU A 20 21.58 8.18 12.15
CA GLU A 20 22.60 9.19 11.85
C GLU A 20 23.22 8.94 10.48
N ALA A 21 23.51 7.67 10.16
CA ALA A 21 24.02 7.28 8.85
C ALA A 21 22.93 7.37 7.76
N TRP A 22 21.68 7.07 8.09
CA TRP A 22 20.56 7.02 7.14
C TRP A 22 19.35 7.87 7.56
N PRO A 23 19.53 9.18 7.78
CA PRO A 23 18.47 10.04 8.33
C PRO A 23 17.21 10.08 7.45
N GLY A 24 17.34 9.85 6.14
CA GLY A 24 16.21 9.78 5.23
C GLY A 24 15.24 8.64 5.54
N MET A 25 15.74 7.51 6.04
CA MET A 25 14.93 6.33 6.39
C MET A 25 14.02 6.53 7.61
N LEU A 26 14.16 7.67 8.31
CA LEU A 26 13.18 8.08 9.31
C LEU A 26 11.81 8.34 8.70
N LEU A 27 11.70 8.83 7.46
CA LEU A 27 10.41 9.04 6.82
C LEU A 27 9.62 7.72 6.66
N PRO A 28 10.16 6.68 5.98
CA PRO A 28 9.47 5.40 5.86
C PRO A 28 9.30 4.65 7.17
N GLY A 29 10.25 4.72 8.09
CA GLY A 29 10.06 4.17 9.43
C GLY A 29 8.88 4.82 10.16
N THR A 30 8.75 6.14 10.04
CA THR A 30 7.71 6.93 10.72
C THR A 30 6.33 6.71 10.11
N TYR A 31 6.15 6.78 8.79
CA TYR A 31 4.81 6.59 8.21
C TYR A 31 4.27 5.18 8.48
N ASN A 32 5.12 4.15 8.47
CA ASN A 32 4.71 2.78 8.76
C ASN A 32 4.33 2.62 10.23
N ALA A 33 5.12 3.21 11.14
CA ALA A 33 4.83 3.18 12.57
C ALA A 33 3.54 3.94 12.93
N ILE A 34 3.27 5.08 12.26
CA ILE A 34 2.03 5.83 12.45
C ILE A 34 0.83 4.99 12.01
N MET A 35 0.86 4.41 10.81
CA MET A 35 -0.27 3.63 10.30
C MET A 35 -0.51 2.36 11.14
N ALA A 36 0.55 1.66 11.54
CA ALA A 36 0.40 0.51 12.45
C ALA A 36 -0.17 0.91 13.81
N ARG A 37 0.26 2.05 14.36
CA ARG A 37 -0.30 2.58 15.61
C ARG A 37 -1.75 3.01 15.45
N ALA A 38 -2.09 3.64 14.33
CA ALA A 38 -3.45 4.04 14.00
C ALA A 38 -4.36 2.80 13.99
N LEU A 39 -4.01 1.78 13.20
CA LEU A 39 -4.77 0.53 13.11
C LEU A 39 -5.09 -0.09 14.47
N LEU A 40 -4.14 -0.05 15.40
CA LEU A 40 -4.27 -0.61 16.74
C LEU A 40 -5.04 0.28 17.74
N GLY A 41 -5.52 1.46 17.34
CA GLY A 41 -6.18 2.47 18.19
C GLY A 41 -5.20 3.31 19.05
N GLY A 42 -3.90 3.22 18.78
CA GLY A 42 -2.86 3.82 19.61
C GLY A 42 -2.66 5.33 19.44
N LEU A 43 -3.36 5.95 18.48
CA LEU A 43 -3.33 7.41 18.25
C LEU A 43 -4.42 8.17 19.02
N ASP A 44 -5.42 7.49 19.59
CA ASP A 44 -6.55 8.15 20.27
C ASP A 44 -6.11 8.83 21.56
N ALA A 45 -5.09 8.27 22.24
CA ALA A 45 -4.51 8.82 23.46
C ALA A 45 -3.58 10.03 23.22
N TRP A 46 -3.36 10.44 21.97
CA TRP A 46 -2.45 11.54 21.63
C TRP A 46 -3.18 12.86 21.62
N ARG A 47 -2.55 13.90 22.18
CA ARG A 47 -3.08 15.26 22.13
C ARG A 47 -3.02 15.79 20.70
N ALA A 48 -3.97 16.65 20.34
CA ALA A 48 -3.97 17.33 19.05
C ALA A 48 -2.64 18.05 18.76
N SER A 49 -2.02 18.67 19.78
CA SER A 49 -0.71 19.32 19.65
C SER A 49 0.41 18.34 19.31
N GLU A 50 0.38 17.12 19.83
CA GLU A 50 1.39 16.10 19.52
C GLU A 50 1.24 15.59 18.09
N LYS A 51 0.00 15.37 17.65
CA LYS A 51 -0.30 15.00 16.25
C LYS A 51 0.13 16.12 15.30
N ALA A 52 -0.17 17.38 15.62
CA ALA A 52 0.21 18.54 14.81
C ALA A 52 1.73 18.65 14.60
N VAL A 53 2.52 18.54 15.67
CA VAL A 53 3.99 18.59 15.57
C VAL A 53 4.54 17.45 14.70
N LEU A 54 3.98 16.25 14.80
CA LEU A 54 4.39 15.13 13.94
C LEU A 54 3.96 15.33 12.48
N SER A 55 2.76 15.88 12.24
CA SER A 55 2.31 16.26 10.91
C SER A 55 3.22 17.31 10.27
N GLU A 56 3.62 18.35 11.00
CA GLU A 56 4.59 19.35 10.54
C GLU A 56 5.95 18.71 10.18
N TRP A 57 6.41 17.76 11.00
CA TRP A 57 7.64 17.03 10.70
C TRP A 57 7.55 16.23 9.39
N LEU A 58 6.44 15.52 9.14
CA LEU A 58 6.20 14.81 7.87
C LEU A 58 6.12 15.79 6.69
N LEU A 59 5.41 16.92 6.87
CA LEU A 59 5.28 17.95 5.85
C LEU A 59 6.63 18.60 5.47
N GLY A 60 7.63 18.55 6.35
CA GLY A 60 9.00 18.98 6.06
C GLY A 60 9.70 18.18 4.93
N PHE A 61 9.22 16.99 4.60
CA PHE A 61 9.72 16.18 3.47
C PHE A 61 8.98 16.44 2.16
N ARG A 62 7.97 17.32 2.17
CA ARG A 62 7.15 17.65 1.02
C ARG A 62 7.83 18.72 0.16
N ARG A 63 7.89 18.48 -1.14
CA ARG A 63 8.28 19.48 -2.16
C ARG A 63 7.15 20.48 -2.39
N SER A 64 7.45 21.57 -3.10
CA SER A 64 6.47 22.61 -3.41
C SER A 64 5.29 22.11 -4.26
N ASP A 65 5.51 21.09 -5.10
CA ASP A 65 4.48 20.47 -5.95
C ASP A 65 3.59 19.45 -5.21
N GLY A 66 3.90 19.14 -3.94
CA GLY A 66 3.16 18.20 -3.11
C GLY A 66 3.79 16.81 -2.98
N VAL A 67 4.82 16.48 -3.77
CA VAL A 67 5.51 15.18 -3.69
C VAL A 67 6.33 15.07 -2.41
N PHE A 68 6.30 13.92 -1.76
CA PHE A 68 7.21 13.58 -0.66
C PHE A 68 8.36 12.73 -1.17
N ARG A 69 9.58 13.04 -0.73
CA ARG A 69 10.78 12.33 -1.15
C ARG A 69 11.66 11.98 0.06
N VAL A 70 12.21 10.77 0.03
CA VAL A 70 13.17 10.30 1.03
C VAL A 70 14.51 11.03 0.82
N PRO A 71 15.02 11.77 1.82
CA PRO A 71 16.31 12.43 1.70
C PRO A 71 17.46 11.44 1.50
N GLY A 72 18.43 11.81 0.67
CA GLY A 72 19.64 11.01 0.42
C GLY A 72 19.57 10.11 -0.82
N MET A 73 18.38 9.86 -1.38
CA MET A 73 18.24 9.22 -2.69
C MET A 73 18.78 10.13 -3.80
N ARG A 74 19.55 9.56 -4.72
CA ARG A 74 20.16 10.24 -5.88
C ARG A 74 19.98 9.41 -7.15
N ASP A 75 20.06 10.06 -8.31
CA ASP A 75 19.86 9.45 -9.63
C ASP A 75 20.70 8.18 -9.86
N ASP A 76 21.94 8.17 -9.38
CA ASP A 76 22.90 7.05 -9.50
C ASP A 76 22.66 5.91 -8.50
N THR A 77 21.73 6.10 -7.56
CA THR A 77 21.43 5.14 -6.48
C THR A 77 20.02 4.58 -6.52
N VAL A 78 19.21 5.02 -7.49
CA VAL A 78 17.81 4.59 -7.63
C VAL A 78 17.60 3.75 -8.88
N PHE A 79 16.70 2.78 -8.77
CA PHE A 79 16.29 1.98 -9.92
C PHE A 79 14.93 1.34 -9.71
N LYS A 80 14.05 1.51 -10.69
CA LYS A 80 12.81 0.72 -10.85
C LYS A 80 12.56 0.40 -12.32
N LYS A 81 12.95 1.30 -13.22
CA LYS A 81 12.91 1.14 -14.67
C LYS A 81 14.18 1.72 -15.30
N PRO A 82 14.51 1.31 -16.55
CA PRO A 82 15.62 1.91 -17.29
C PRO A 82 15.49 3.43 -17.46
N ASP A 83 14.26 3.93 -17.59
CA ASP A 83 13.98 5.35 -17.63
C ASP A 83 14.01 5.96 -16.21
N LEU A 84 14.84 6.98 -16.04
CA LEU A 84 15.08 7.63 -14.75
C LEU A 84 13.84 8.40 -14.26
N ASP A 85 13.10 9.04 -15.17
CA ASP A 85 11.89 9.80 -14.81
C ASP A 85 10.76 8.87 -14.37
N GLU A 86 10.59 7.72 -15.01
CA GLU A 86 9.68 6.66 -14.56
C GLU A 86 10.14 6.07 -13.21
N THR A 87 11.45 5.90 -13.00
CA THR A 87 11.98 5.44 -11.70
C THR A 87 11.63 6.42 -10.59
N TRP A 88 11.93 7.71 -10.77
CA TRP A 88 11.61 8.73 -9.79
C TRP A 88 10.12 8.86 -9.57
N ARG A 89 9.31 8.81 -10.63
CA ARG A 89 7.85 8.89 -10.51
C ARG A 89 7.28 7.73 -9.70
N TYR A 90 7.76 6.51 -9.91
CA TYR A 90 7.35 5.37 -9.10
C TYR A 90 7.67 5.62 -7.61
N ILE A 91 8.91 5.99 -7.31
CA ILE A 91 9.39 6.19 -5.93
C ILE A 91 8.60 7.32 -5.26
N ASP A 92 8.50 8.46 -5.92
CA ASP A 92 7.80 9.65 -5.43
C ASP A 92 6.32 9.36 -5.20
N PHE A 93 5.65 8.66 -6.12
CA PHE A 93 4.25 8.29 -5.96
C PHE A 93 4.06 7.34 -4.78
N HIS A 94 4.93 6.35 -4.62
CA HIS A 94 4.86 5.41 -3.52
C HIS A 94 5.08 6.12 -2.17
N VAL A 95 6.17 6.88 -2.02
CA VAL A 95 6.47 7.62 -0.78
C VAL A 95 5.38 8.64 -0.46
N THR A 96 4.86 9.35 -1.47
CA THR A 96 3.77 10.32 -1.31
C THR A 96 2.49 9.65 -0.84
N ASN A 97 2.10 8.51 -1.43
CA ASN A 97 0.90 7.79 -1.04
C ASN A 97 0.95 7.39 0.45
N TYR A 98 2.04 6.75 0.89
CA TYR A 98 2.19 6.31 2.28
C TYR A 98 2.29 7.47 3.27
N THR A 99 3.00 8.54 2.90
CA THR A 99 3.13 9.72 3.76
C THR A 99 1.79 10.45 3.91
N LEU A 100 1.01 10.59 2.84
CA LEU A 100 -0.35 11.14 2.91
C LEU A 100 -1.28 10.23 3.73
N GLY A 101 -1.12 8.91 3.65
CA GLY A 101 -1.84 7.96 4.51
C GLY A 101 -1.57 8.18 6.00
N ALA A 102 -0.30 8.36 6.37
CA ALA A 102 0.07 8.68 7.75
C ALA A 102 -0.44 10.06 8.19
N LEU A 103 -0.39 11.06 7.32
CA LEU A 103 -0.94 12.39 7.58
C LEU A 103 -2.45 12.34 7.83
N GLN A 104 -3.22 11.59 7.03
CA GLN A 104 -4.66 11.42 7.27
C GLN A 104 -4.99 10.73 8.59
N ALA A 105 -4.13 9.80 9.04
CA ALA A 105 -4.31 9.15 10.35
C ALA A 105 -4.06 10.12 11.52
N LEU A 106 -3.23 11.15 11.32
CA LEU A 106 -2.95 12.19 12.32
C LEU A 106 -3.99 13.31 12.27
N ASP A 107 -4.37 13.73 11.06
CA ASP A 107 -5.31 14.81 10.78
C ASP A 107 -6.14 14.49 9.51
N PRO A 108 -7.36 13.95 9.66
CA PRO A 108 -8.24 13.60 8.55
C PRO A 108 -8.69 14.79 7.68
N GLU A 109 -8.60 16.02 8.23
CA GLU A 109 -9.04 17.25 7.60
C GLU A 109 -7.91 18.01 6.90
N LEU A 110 -6.66 17.51 6.99
CA LEU A 110 -5.54 18.09 6.29
C LEU A 110 -5.69 17.94 4.76
N ALA A 111 -5.96 19.05 4.09
CA ALA A 111 -6.02 19.10 2.64
C ALA A 111 -4.61 18.89 2.02
N PRO A 112 -4.45 17.94 1.09
CA PRO A 112 -3.16 17.68 0.45
C PRO A 112 -2.87 18.71 -0.67
N VAL A 113 -1.58 18.97 -0.90
CA VAL A 113 -1.10 19.64 -2.12
C VAL A 113 -0.82 18.56 -3.16
N LEU A 114 -1.40 18.69 -4.36
CA LEU A 114 -1.42 17.63 -5.38
C LEU A 114 -1.12 18.19 -6.78
N ASP A 115 -0.29 19.23 -6.88
CA ASP A 115 -0.02 19.90 -8.15
C ASP A 115 0.63 18.93 -9.17
N PHE A 116 1.43 17.98 -8.68
CA PHE A 116 2.02 16.91 -9.50
C PHE A 116 0.99 15.99 -10.18
N VAL A 117 -0.27 15.99 -9.73
CA VAL A 117 -1.37 15.17 -10.30
C VAL A 117 -2.02 15.88 -11.50
N ALA A 118 -1.92 17.21 -11.59
CA ALA A 118 -2.59 18.01 -12.61
C ALA A 118 -2.37 17.52 -14.05
N PRO A 119 -1.17 17.06 -14.47
CA PRO A 119 -0.96 16.49 -15.80
C PRO A 119 -1.87 15.28 -16.12
N PHE A 120 -2.26 14.50 -15.12
CA PHE A 120 -3.09 13.29 -15.29
C PHE A 120 -4.60 13.58 -15.28
N LEU A 121 -4.99 14.82 -15.00
CA LEU A 121 -6.37 15.29 -15.20
C LEU A 121 -6.66 15.60 -16.67
N GLU A 122 -5.62 15.74 -17.50
CA GLU A 122 -5.75 15.92 -18.93
C GLU A 122 -5.92 14.55 -19.62
N PRO A 123 -7.02 14.33 -20.38
CA PRO A 123 -7.35 13.00 -20.91
C PRO A 123 -6.28 12.37 -21.82
N LEU A 124 -5.63 13.14 -22.69
CA LEU A 124 -4.63 12.59 -23.63
C LEU A 124 -3.36 12.16 -22.90
N ARG A 125 -2.89 12.96 -21.94
CA ARG A 125 -1.76 12.61 -21.07
C ARG A 125 -2.02 11.38 -20.24
N LEU A 126 -3.19 11.25 -19.63
CA LEU A 126 -3.54 10.03 -18.90
C LEU A 126 -3.59 8.81 -19.82
N LYS A 127 -4.19 8.94 -21.00
CA LYS A 127 -4.25 7.88 -22.02
C LYS A 127 -2.85 7.43 -22.44
N ALA A 128 -1.95 8.37 -22.72
CA ALA A 128 -0.56 8.07 -23.05
C ALA A 128 0.15 7.35 -21.90
N TRP A 129 0.01 7.87 -20.67
CA TRP A 129 0.61 7.25 -19.49
C TRP A 129 0.14 5.81 -19.25
N MET A 130 -1.16 5.55 -19.46
CA MET A 130 -1.75 4.21 -19.35
C MET A 130 -1.33 3.28 -20.50
N ALA A 131 -1.03 3.81 -21.68
CA ALA A 131 -0.53 3.02 -22.82
C ALA A 131 0.93 2.57 -22.60
N ASP A 132 1.71 3.32 -21.82
CA ASP A 132 3.11 3.02 -21.52
C ASP A 132 3.30 2.01 -20.36
N ARG A 133 2.21 1.51 -19.76
CA ARG A 133 2.30 0.54 -18.65
C ARG A 133 2.80 -0.80 -19.17
N ASP A 134 3.86 -1.33 -18.55
CA ASP A 134 4.44 -2.61 -18.93
C ASP A 134 3.84 -3.77 -18.11
N LEU A 135 2.80 -4.40 -18.67
CA LEU A 135 2.14 -5.54 -18.02
C LEU A 135 3.00 -6.82 -17.97
N ARG A 136 4.26 -6.81 -18.43
CA ARG A 136 5.25 -7.86 -18.11
C ARG A 136 5.77 -7.74 -16.67
N ASP A 137 5.65 -6.57 -16.06
CA ASP A 137 5.89 -6.34 -14.64
C ASP A 137 4.60 -5.83 -13.96
N PRO A 138 3.58 -6.69 -13.84
CA PRO A 138 2.28 -6.27 -13.33
C PRO A 138 2.33 -5.79 -11.88
N TRP A 139 3.28 -6.28 -11.07
CA TRP A 139 3.41 -5.87 -9.68
C TRP A 139 3.83 -4.40 -9.58
N GLN A 140 4.87 -4.02 -10.33
CA GLN A 140 5.30 -2.63 -10.37
C GLN A 140 4.23 -1.70 -10.95
N GLU A 141 3.52 -2.13 -12.01
CA GLU A 141 2.48 -1.28 -12.59
C GLU A 141 1.23 -1.18 -11.73
N GLY A 142 0.87 -2.23 -10.99
CA GLY A 142 -0.18 -2.18 -9.98
C GLY A 142 0.09 -1.09 -8.93
N ASN A 143 1.34 -1.01 -8.46
CA ASN A 143 1.78 0.06 -7.56
C ASN A 143 1.65 1.47 -8.19
N ASN A 144 2.07 1.64 -9.44
CA ASN A 144 1.93 2.92 -10.13
C ASN A 144 0.46 3.36 -10.25
N ILE A 145 -0.41 2.44 -10.67
CA ILE A 145 -1.82 2.72 -10.95
C ILE A 145 -2.59 2.98 -9.67
N VAL A 146 -2.40 2.19 -8.60
CA VAL A 146 -3.08 2.46 -7.31
C VAL A 146 -2.67 3.81 -6.73
N ASN A 147 -1.39 4.19 -6.85
CA ASN A 147 -0.92 5.45 -6.29
C ASN A 147 -1.57 6.62 -7.02
N LEU A 148 -1.57 6.62 -8.36
CA LEU A 148 -2.25 7.65 -9.14
C LEU A 148 -3.76 7.66 -8.85
N GLY A 149 -4.42 6.50 -8.86
CA GLY A 149 -5.83 6.37 -8.52
C GLY A 149 -6.14 6.96 -7.16
N SER A 150 -5.27 6.74 -6.18
CA SER A 150 -5.42 7.31 -4.85
C SER A 150 -5.35 8.83 -4.84
N PHE A 151 -4.45 9.42 -5.63
CA PHE A 151 -4.36 10.87 -5.72
C PHE A 151 -5.56 11.48 -6.44
N LEU A 152 -6.07 10.83 -7.48
CA LEU A 152 -7.31 11.24 -8.16
C LEU A 152 -8.50 11.23 -7.20
N LEU A 153 -8.60 10.25 -6.29
CA LEU A 153 -9.62 10.24 -5.25
C LEU A 153 -9.48 11.41 -4.27
N LEU A 154 -8.25 11.83 -3.96
CA LEU A 154 -8.01 13.03 -3.14
C LEU A 154 -8.36 14.31 -3.90
N VAL A 155 -8.04 14.42 -5.19
CA VAL A 155 -8.49 15.54 -6.04
C VAL A 155 -10.02 15.58 -6.10
N ARG A 156 -10.69 14.42 -6.18
CA ARG A 156 -12.16 14.34 -6.12
C ARG A 156 -12.72 14.85 -4.78
N LYS A 157 -12.02 14.63 -3.65
CA LYS A 157 -12.43 15.12 -2.33
C LYS A 157 -12.18 16.61 -2.13
N TRP A 158 -11.01 17.11 -2.55
CA TRP A 158 -10.50 18.42 -2.15
C TRP A 158 -10.35 19.44 -3.28
N GLY A 159 -10.45 19.02 -4.54
CA GLY A 159 -10.27 19.89 -5.70
C GLY A 159 -11.43 20.87 -5.90
N SER A 160 -11.21 21.88 -6.73
CA SER A 160 -12.29 22.73 -7.26
C SER A 160 -13.30 21.92 -8.08
N PRO A 161 -14.53 22.41 -8.32
CA PRO A 161 -15.54 21.68 -9.11
C PRO A 161 -15.02 21.20 -10.48
N GLY A 162 -14.20 22.00 -11.17
CA GLY A 162 -13.58 21.60 -12.45
C GLY A 162 -12.56 20.46 -12.29
N GLN A 163 -11.74 20.51 -11.25
CA GLN A 163 -10.78 19.43 -10.94
C GLN A 163 -11.48 18.15 -10.49
N GLN A 164 -12.57 18.26 -9.71
CA GLN A 164 -13.38 17.10 -9.32
C GLN A 164 -13.99 16.40 -10.53
N ALA A 165 -14.55 17.17 -11.48
CA ALA A 165 -15.09 16.61 -12.72
C ALA A 165 -14.00 15.92 -13.56
N ALA A 166 -12.81 16.54 -13.68
CA ALA A 166 -11.69 15.94 -14.39
C ALA A 166 -11.17 14.67 -13.71
N ALA A 167 -11.09 14.65 -12.37
CA ALA A 167 -10.69 13.47 -11.61
C ALA A 167 -11.69 12.32 -11.77
N ASN A 168 -13.00 12.60 -11.80
CA ASN A 168 -14.01 11.59 -12.07
C ASN A 168 -13.83 10.98 -13.47
N ALA A 169 -13.63 11.81 -14.49
CA ALA A 169 -13.38 11.33 -15.86
C ALA A 169 -12.09 10.49 -15.95
N ALA A 170 -11.03 10.88 -15.24
CA ALA A 170 -9.80 10.12 -15.15
C ALA A 170 -10.00 8.76 -14.49
N ILE A 171 -10.75 8.70 -13.38
CA ILE A 171 -11.09 7.44 -12.68
C ILE A 171 -11.93 6.53 -13.57
N ASP A 172 -12.91 7.07 -14.30
CA ASP A 172 -13.71 6.30 -15.26
C ASP A 172 -12.83 5.67 -16.34
N TYR A 173 -11.88 6.45 -16.89
CA TYR A 173 -10.92 5.93 -17.85
C TYR A 173 -10.02 4.82 -17.27
N LEU A 174 -9.60 4.92 -16.00
CA LEU A 174 -8.85 3.85 -15.34
C LEU A 174 -9.67 2.56 -15.28
N PHE A 175 -10.97 2.63 -14.97
CA PHE A 175 -11.85 1.46 -14.99
C PHE A 175 -12.04 0.87 -16.39
N GLU A 176 -12.20 1.71 -17.41
CA GLU A 176 -12.25 1.25 -18.80
C GLU A 176 -10.94 0.58 -19.23
N TRP A 177 -9.80 1.12 -18.82
CA TRP A 177 -8.50 0.51 -19.09
C TRP A 177 -8.35 -0.82 -18.35
N HIS A 178 -8.74 -0.89 -17.07
CA HIS A 178 -8.72 -2.13 -16.30
C HIS A 178 -9.59 -3.21 -16.95
N THR A 179 -10.81 -2.86 -17.35
CA THR A 179 -11.75 -3.81 -17.97
C THR A 179 -11.19 -4.40 -19.27
N ARG A 180 -10.53 -3.57 -20.09
CA ARG A 180 -9.92 -4.00 -21.36
C ARG A 180 -8.68 -4.88 -21.19
N ASN A 181 -7.95 -4.73 -20.09
CA ASN A 181 -6.64 -5.36 -19.89
C ASN A 181 -6.63 -6.49 -18.84
N GLN A 182 -7.75 -6.76 -18.17
CA GLN A 182 -7.83 -7.85 -17.21
C GLN A 182 -7.87 -9.20 -17.93
N ASN A 183 -7.13 -10.18 -17.41
CA ASN A 183 -7.26 -11.56 -17.89
C ASN A 183 -8.49 -12.22 -17.26
N PRO A 184 -9.51 -12.62 -18.04
CA PRO A 184 -10.73 -13.21 -17.49
C PRO A 184 -10.53 -14.59 -16.87
N GLN A 185 -9.45 -15.31 -17.20
CA GLN A 185 -9.19 -16.64 -16.65
C GLN A 185 -8.63 -16.60 -15.22
N THR A 186 -8.05 -15.48 -14.82
CA THR A 186 -7.36 -15.34 -13.52
C THR A 186 -7.92 -14.20 -12.69
N GLY A 187 -8.63 -13.24 -13.29
CA GLY A 187 -9.08 -12.02 -12.64
C GLY A 187 -7.98 -10.97 -12.44
N PHE A 188 -6.77 -11.19 -12.94
CA PHE A 188 -5.62 -10.32 -12.71
C PHE A 188 -5.14 -9.58 -13.97
N TRP A 189 -4.41 -8.49 -13.77
CA TRP A 189 -3.69 -7.77 -14.83
C TRP A 189 -2.25 -8.29 -14.94
N GLY A 190 -1.76 -8.44 -16.17
CA GLY A 190 -0.42 -8.93 -16.45
C GLY A 190 -0.37 -9.86 -17.65
N VAL A 191 0.81 -10.05 -18.23
CA VAL A 191 1.02 -11.00 -19.33
C VAL A 191 1.67 -12.30 -18.85
N GLY A 192 1.45 -13.40 -19.57
CA GLY A 192 2.10 -14.69 -19.27
C GLY A 192 1.53 -15.45 -18.07
N GLN A 193 0.41 -14.99 -17.51
CA GLN A 193 -0.24 -15.57 -16.32
C GLN A 193 -0.64 -17.05 -16.48
N SER A 194 -0.97 -17.47 -17.71
CA SER A 194 -1.32 -18.87 -18.02
C SER A 194 -0.16 -19.85 -17.82
N ARG A 195 1.08 -19.38 -17.64
CA ARG A 195 2.24 -20.21 -17.30
C ARG A 195 2.26 -20.63 -15.82
N GLY A 196 1.40 -20.05 -14.98
CA GLY A 196 1.41 -20.29 -13.54
C GLY A 196 2.67 -19.75 -12.85
N GLY A 197 2.91 -20.18 -11.61
CA GLY A 197 4.11 -19.85 -10.85
C GLY A 197 4.30 -18.34 -10.61
N ILE A 198 5.55 -17.87 -10.75
CA ILE A 198 5.95 -16.47 -10.47
C ILE A 198 5.16 -15.44 -11.30
N PRO A 199 4.97 -15.60 -12.63
CA PRO A 199 4.16 -14.66 -13.41
C PRO A 199 2.73 -14.46 -12.88
N LEU A 200 2.08 -15.54 -12.44
CA LEU A 200 0.73 -15.47 -11.89
C LEU A 200 0.72 -14.84 -10.50
N LEU A 201 1.72 -15.15 -9.65
CA LEU A 201 1.90 -14.53 -8.35
C LEU A 201 2.11 -13.01 -8.47
N HIS A 202 2.96 -12.56 -9.39
CA HIS A 202 3.19 -11.13 -9.62
C HIS A 202 1.94 -10.42 -10.17
N ALA A 203 1.16 -11.11 -11.01
CA ALA A 203 -0.11 -10.59 -11.49
C ALA A 203 -1.12 -10.43 -10.35
N MET A 204 -1.20 -11.38 -9.43
CA MET A 204 -2.02 -11.27 -8.22
C MET A 204 -1.57 -10.08 -7.36
N ALA A 205 -0.29 -10.00 -7.00
CA ALA A 205 0.25 -8.93 -6.16
C ALA A 205 0.00 -7.54 -6.76
N GLY A 206 0.22 -7.37 -8.07
CA GLY A 206 -0.09 -6.12 -8.76
C GLY A 206 -1.58 -5.79 -8.82
N SER A 207 -2.43 -6.81 -8.95
CA SER A 207 -3.88 -6.62 -9.07
C SER A 207 -4.53 -6.21 -7.76
N MET A 208 -4.02 -6.69 -6.61
CA MET A 208 -4.61 -6.39 -5.30
C MET A 208 -4.61 -4.90 -5.02
N HIS A 209 -3.51 -4.25 -5.34
CA HIS A 209 -3.38 -2.81 -5.26
C HIS A 209 -4.48 -2.08 -6.05
N ASN A 210 -4.78 -2.53 -7.27
CA ASN A 210 -5.78 -1.91 -8.13
C ASN A 210 -7.22 -2.19 -7.68
N TYR A 211 -7.48 -3.32 -7.01
CA TYR A 211 -8.79 -3.63 -6.45
C TYR A 211 -9.25 -2.61 -5.40
N HIS A 212 -8.33 -1.96 -4.67
CA HIS A 212 -8.71 -0.89 -3.74
C HIS A 212 -9.47 0.26 -4.40
N LEU A 213 -9.20 0.57 -5.68
CA LEU A 213 -9.96 1.58 -6.42
C LEU A 213 -11.41 1.12 -6.65
N TYR A 214 -11.63 -0.16 -6.91
CA TYR A 214 -12.97 -0.75 -7.02
C TYR A 214 -13.70 -0.71 -5.69
N TYR A 215 -13.03 -1.09 -4.59
CA TYR A 215 -13.60 -1.05 -3.24
C TYR A 215 -14.03 0.37 -2.85
N ALA A 216 -13.17 1.37 -3.06
CA ALA A 216 -13.45 2.76 -2.72
C ALA A 216 -14.53 3.39 -3.60
N CYS A 217 -14.63 3.00 -4.86
CA CYS A 217 -15.69 3.46 -5.77
C CYS A 217 -16.93 2.57 -5.76
N ARG A 218 -16.98 1.54 -4.91
CA ARG A 218 -18.07 0.56 -4.82
C ARG A 218 -18.43 -0.04 -6.19
N ARG A 219 -17.42 -0.36 -7.00
CA ARG A 219 -17.59 -1.04 -8.28
C ARG A 219 -17.34 -2.54 -8.14
N GLU A 220 -18.04 -3.31 -8.94
CA GLU A 220 -17.80 -4.75 -9.07
C GLU A 220 -16.44 -5.00 -9.74
N ILE A 221 -15.68 -5.95 -9.20
CA ILE A 221 -14.44 -6.42 -9.82
C ILE A 221 -14.82 -7.54 -10.80
N PRO A 222 -14.56 -7.38 -12.11
CA PRO A 222 -14.85 -8.46 -13.06
C PRO A 222 -13.97 -9.68 -12.78
N ASN A 223 -14.50 -10.87 -13.00
CA ASN A 223 -13.78 -12.15 -12.85
C ASN A 223 -13.13 -12.38 -11.47
N HIS A 224 -13.64 -11.73 -10.41
CA HIS A 224 -13.06 -11.80 -9.06
C HIS A 224 -13.04 -13.23 -8.48
N VAL A 225 -14.02 -14.06 -8.87
CA VAL A 225 -14.08 -15.48 -8.48
C VAL A 225 -12.81 -16.25 -8.88
N ALA A 226 -12.25 -15.98 -10.07
CA ALA A 226 -11.02 -16.64 -10.51
C ALA A 226 -9.80 -16.23 -9.66
N ALA A 227 -9.79 -14.97 -9.19
CA ALA A 227 -8.77 -14.49 -8.26
C ALA A 227 -8.89 -15.19 -6.89
N VAL A 228 -10.11 -15.37 -6.38
CA VAL A 228 -10.37 -16.13 -5.14
C VAL A 228 -9.89 -17.57 -5.28
N ASP A 229 -10.22 -18.24 -6.39
CA ASP A 229 -9.80 -19.62 -6.63
C ASP A 229 -8.28 -19.77 -6.67
N TYR A 230 -7.58 -18.82 -7.29
CA TYR A 230 -6.12 -18.81 -7.27
C TYR A 230 -5.58 -18.69 -5.85
N THR A 231 -6.05 -17.72 -5.07
CA THR A 231 -5.53 -17.46 -3.72
C THR A 231 -5.82 -18.60 -2.76
N LEU A 232 -7.02 -19.22 -2.83
CA LEU A 232 -7.35 -20.40 -2.02
C LEU A 232 -6.47 -21.63 -2.32
N ASN A 233 -5.85 -21.69 -3.50
CA ASN A 233 -4.91 -22.76 -3.86
C ASN A 233 -3.47 -22.46 -3.41
N LEU A 234 -3.18 -21.27 -2.88
CA LEU A 234 -1.87 -20.95 -2.31
C LEU A 234 -1.71 -21.59 -0.93
N ALA A 235 -0.47 -21.94 -0.60
CA ALA A 235 -0.13 -22.40 0.73
C ALA A 235 -0.34 -21.27 1.76
N THR A 236 -0.89 -21.61 2.92
CA THR A 236 -1.13 -20.68 4.03
C THR A 236 0.14 -20.35 4.84
N GLY A 237 1.31 -20.78 4.37
CA GLY A 237 2.60 -20.45 4.97
C GLY A 237 2.98 -18.98 4.77
N ILE A 238 4.12 -18.59 5.32
CA ILE A 238 4.65 -17.23 5.21
C ILE A 238 5.35 -17.04 3.85
N HIS A 239 4.96 -15.99 3.14
CA HIS A 239 5.64 -15.49 1.96
C HIS A 239 6.49 -14.26 2.33
N SER A 240 6.33 -13.14 1.63
CA SER A 240 6.81 -11.82 2.07
C SER A 240 5.69 -11.05 2.74
N ALA A 241 6.02 -9.98 3.47
CA ALA A 241 5.01 -9.18 4.15
C ALA A 241 3.99 -8.56 3.16
N CYS A 242 4.42 -8.22 1.93
CA CYS A 242 3.52 -7.77 0.87
C CYS A 242 2.55 -8.87 0.43
N ILE A 243 3.08 -10.04 0.06
CA ILE A 243 2.25 -11.12 -0.46
C ILE A 243 1.29 -11.64 0.62
N ASP A 244 1.74 -11.73 1.87
CA ASP A 244 0.90 -12.17 2.99
C ASP A 244 -0.35 -11.28 3.16
N VAL A 245 -0.22 -9.96 3.03
CA VAL A 245 -1.36 -9.05 3.13
C VAL A 245 -2.20 -9.06 1.85
N ASP A 246 -1.59 -9.12 0.67
CA ASP A 246 -2.30 -9.16 -0.62
C ASP A 246 -3.25 -10.36 -0.70
N GLU A 247 -2.81 -11.54 -0.26
CA GLU A 247 -3.63 -12.76 -0.21
C GLU A 247 -4.85 -12.61 0.71
N ILE A 248 -4.63 -12.05 1.90
CA ILE A 248 -5.70 -11.87 2.90
C ILE A 248 -6.69 -10.79 2.44
N ASP A 249 -6.18 -9.67 1.95
CA ASP A 249 -6.98 -8.53 1.47
C ASP A 249 -7.97 -8.99 0.39
N LEU A 250 -7.47 -9.73 -0.61
CA LEU A 250 -8.27 -10.33 -1.68
C LEU A 250 -9.45 -11.11 -1.10
N LEU A 251 -9.14 -12.10 -0.26
CA LEU A 251 -10.14 -13.05 0.22
C LEU A 251 -11.17 -12.38 1.13
N VAL A 252 -10.75 -11.47 2.00
CA VAL A 252 -11.65 -10.75 2.90
C VAL A 252 -12.60 -9.86 2.11
N HIS A 253 -12.10 -9.05 1.18
CA HIS A 253 -12.97 -8.19 0.38
C HIS A 253 -13.85 -8.99 -0.60
N ALA A 254 -13.37 -10.11 -1.14
CA ALA A 254 -14.19 -11.02 -1.94
C ALA A 254 -15.35 -11.58 -1.10
N ALA A 255 -15.08 -12.08 0.10
CA ALA A 255 -16.11 -12.61 0.98
C ALA A 255 -17.12 -11.55 1.42
N ASP A 256 -16.72 -10.28 1.55
CA ASP A 256 -17.61 -9.15 1.88
C ASP A 256 -18.50 -8.72 0.71
N THR A 257 -18.09 -9.00 -0.54
CA THR A 257 -18.81 -8.55 -1.74
C THR A 257 -19.55 -9.68 -2.48
N GLN A 258 -19.22 -10.93 -2.18
CA GLN A 258 -19.72 -12.11 -2.89
C GLN A 258 -19.98 -13.26 -1.91
N ASP A 259 -21.04 -14.04 -2.17
CA ASP A 259 -21.30 -15.30 -1.46
C ASP A 259 -20.62 -16.47 -2.21
N TYR A 260 -19.30 -16.41 -2.32
CA TYR A 260 -18.49 -17.40 -3.04
C TYR A 260 -17.44 -18.03 -2.11
N ARG A 261 -17.47 -19.35 -1.95
CA ARG A 261 -16.52 -20.16 -1.15
C ARG A 261 -16.24 -19.62 0.26
N ARG A 262 -17.21 -18.93 0.89
CA ARG A 262 -17.02 -18.24 2.20
C ARG A 262 -16.47 -19.14 3.31
N GLY A 263 -16.90 -20.41 3.35
CA GLY A 263 -16.40 -21.40 4.30
C GLY A 263 -14.90 -21.69 4.11
N GLU A 264 -14.49 -21.93 2.86
CA GLU A 264 -13.09 -22.21 2.51
C GLU A 264 -12.21 -20.99 2.72
N ILE A 265 -12.73 -19.78 2.45
CA ILE A 265 -12.08 -18.52 2.80
C ILE A 265 -11.83 -18.44 4.31
N ALA A 266 -12.86 -18.72 5.13
CA ALA A 266 -12.70 -18.66 6.59
C ALA A 266 -11.66 -19.66 7.10
N ASP A 267 -11.63 -20.88 6.56
CA ASP A 267 -10.65 -21.89 6.94
C ASP A 267 -9.23 -21.53 6.49
N TRP A 268 -9.07 -21.01 5.27
CA TRP A 268 -7.79 -20.53 4.76
C TRP A 268 -7.25 -19.38 5.64
N LEU A 269 -8.10 -18.40 5.98
CA LEU A 269 -7.73 -17.26 6.82
C LEU A 269 -7.32 -17.69 8.24
N ARG A 270 -7.99 -18.69 8.84
CA ARG A 270 -7.59 -19.24 10.15
C ARG A 270 -6.19 -19.86 10.08
N CYS A 271 -5.92 -20.65 9.05
CA CYS A 271 -4.61 -21.26 8.86
C CYS A 271 -3.51 -20.22 8.63
N LYS A 272 -3.78 -19.21 7.78
CA LYS A 272 -2.84 -18.10 7.54
C LYS A 272 -2.58 -17.29 8.81
N LEU A 273 -3.61 -17.03 9.61
CA LEU A 273 -3.47 -16.35 10.91
C LEU A 273 -2.57 -17.11 11.87
N VAL A 274 -2.70 -18.44 11.96
CA VAL A 274 -1.80 -19.27 12.78
C VAL A 274 -0.36 -19.12 12.28
N ALA A 275 -0.12 -19.24 10.97
CA ALA A 275 1.22 -19.07 10.41
C ALA A 275 1.80 -17.68 10.71
N LEU A 276 1.01 -16.61 10.59
CA LEU A 276 1.41 -15.25 10.93
C LEU A 276 1.76 -15.13 12.42
N LEU A 277 0.90 -15.62 13.32
CA LEU A 277 1.15 -15.59 14.76
C LEU A 277 2.42 -16.36 15.16
N ASP A 278 2.65 -17.53 14.56
CA ASP A 278 3.86 -18.33 14.79
C ASP A 278 5.12 -17.65 14.25
N PHE A 279 4.98 -16.80 13.23
CA PHE A 279 6.08 -16.04 12.63
C PHE A 279 6.40 -14.73 13.39
N GLN A 280 5.52 -14.28 14.27
CA GLN A 280 5.72 -13.05 15.05
C GLN A 280 6.97 -13.16 15.93
N ARG A 281 7.75 -12.07 16.00
CA ARG A 281 8.95 -12.01 16.82
C ARG A 281 8.60 -11.69 18.28
N PRO A 282 9.47 -12.03 19.26
CA PRO A 282 9.22 -11.76 20.68
C PRO A 282 8.99 -10.28 21.04
N ASP A 283 9.44 -9.35 20.20
CA ASP A 283 9.21 -7.92 20.36
C ASP A 283 7.84 -7.46 19.83
N GLY A 284 7.01 -8.39 19.35
CA GLY A 284 5.69 -8.15 18.77
C GLY A 284 5.71 -7.69 17.32
N GLY A 285 6.89 -7.51 16.73
CA GLY A 285 7.06 -7.13 15.33
C GLY A 285 7.21 -8.32 14.39
N PHE A 286 7.40 -8.01 13.11
CA PHE A 286 7.58 -8.97 12.04
C PHE A 286 8.76 -8.59 11.14
N ALA A 287 9.51 -9.58 10.67
CA ALA A 287 10.56 -9.43 9.64
C ALA A 287 9.97 -9.72 8.26
N ASP A 288 10.45 -9.18 7.13
CA ASP A 288 9.83 -9.49 5.83
C ASP A 288 10.01 -10.98 5.47
N ALA A 289 11.25 -11.44 5.57
CA ALA A 289 11.66 -12.84 5.45
C ALA A 289 12.61 -13.22 6.61
N LEU A 290 12.98 -14.49 6.73
CA LEU A 290 13.91 -14.98 7.77
C LEU A 290 15.40 -14.76 7.43
N SER A 291 15.72 -14.64 6.15
CA SER A 291 17.10 -14.56 5.66
C SER A 291 17.19 -13.69 4.42
N GLY A 292 18.40 -13.19 4.14
CA GLY A 292 18.66 -12.28 3.03
C GLY A 292 18.76 -10.84 3.50
N GLU A 293 18.49 -9.91 2.60
CA GLU A 293 18.63 -8.48 2.80
C GLU A 293 17.31 -7.78 2.47
N LEU A 294 16.89 -6.86 3.34
CA LEU A 294 15.77 -5.96 3.10
C LEU A 294 16.35 -4.62 2.63
N ARG A 295 15.75 -4.06 1.57
CA ARG A 295 16.13 -2.77 1.00
C ARG A 295 14.93 -1.84 0.94
N GLN A 296 15.17 -0.54 1.06
CA GLN A 296 14.15 0.45 0.74
C GLN A 296 13.82 0.36 -0.76
N ASP A 297 12.53 0.16 -1.09
CA ASP A 297 12.11 0.01 -2.48
C ASP A 297 12.55 1.21 -3.34
N GLY A 298 13.15 0.90 -4.48
CA GLY A 298 13.74 1.87 -5.40
C GLY A 298 15.12 2.39 -5.03
N TRP A 299 15.67 2.14 -3.83
CA TRP A 299 16.98 2.66 -3.40
C TRP A 299 18.11 1.62 -3.47
N ILE A 300 18.47 1.20 -4.69
CA ILE A 300 19.43 0.12 -4.92
C ILE A 300 20.85 0.39 -4.38
N GLY A 301 21.27 1.66 -4.32
CA GLY A 301 22.58 2.08 -3.78
C GLY A 301 22.49 2.64 -2.36
N GLY A 302 21.37 2.43 -1.66
CA GLY A 302 21.07 3.07 -0.39
C GLY A 302 20.93 2.11 0.78
N TYR A 303 19.99 2.46 1.66
CA TYR A 303 19.74 1.72 2.90
C TYR A 303 19.39 0.25 2.66
N SER A 304 20.10 -0.61 3.38
CA SER A 304 19.76 -2.02 3.50
C SER A 304 19.99 -2.53 4.92
N GLU A 305 19.28 -3.59 5.28
CA GLU A 305 19.42 -4.25 6.58
C GLU A 305 19.22 -5.76 6.45
N PRO A 306 19.78 -6.58 7.37
CA PRO A 306 19.56 -8.02 7.35
C PRO A 306 18.09 -8.36 7.63
N GLN A 307 17.57 -9.35 6.91
CA GLN A 307 16.29 -9.99 7.18
C GLN A 307 16.31 -10.78 8.50
N GLY A 308 15.15 -11.27 8.95
CA GLY A 308 15.00 -12.01 10.20
C GLY A 308 14.77 -11.13 11.44
N HIS A 309 14.83 -9.81 11.27
CA HIS A 309 14.57 -8.81 12.32
C HIS A 309 13.27 -8.05 12.08
N SER A 310 12.58 -7.73 13.17
CA SER A 310 11.39 -6.89 13.12
C SER A 310 11.70 -5.51 12.54
N ASN A 311 10.89 -5.09 11.58
CA ASN A 311 10.94 -3.75 10.99
C ASN A 311 9.52 -3.18 10.85
N ALA A 312 9.41 -1.86 10.79
CA ALA A 312 8.15 -1.13 10.76
C ALA A 312 7.30 -1.46 9.53
N PHE A 313 7.94 -1.66 8.37
CA PHE A 313 7.27 -2.02 7.11
C PHE A 313 6.57 -3.37 7.23
N SER A 314 7.31 -4.45 7.52
CA SER A 314 6.75 -5.79 7.61
C SER A 314 5.78 -5.94 8.78
N THR A 315 6.04 -5.23 9.88
CA THR A 315 5.13 -5.19 11.02
C THR A 315 3.80 -4.56 10.64
N TRP A 316 3.82 -3.40 9.98
CA TRP A 316 2.61 -2.75 9.51
C TRP A 316 1.80 -3.67 8.59
N PHE A 317 2.43 -4.22 7.56
CA PHE A 317 1.76 -5.01 6.52
C PHE A 317 1.10 -6.26 7.09
N ARG A 318 1.80 -7.01 7.95
CA ARG A 318 1.22 -8.22 8.56
C ARG A 318 0.11 -7.90 9.57
N TRP A 319 0.25 -6.81 10.33
CA TRP A 319 -0.83 -6.39 11.23
C TRP A 319 -2.11 -6.02 10.48
N ILE A 320 -2.03 -5.41 9.29
CA ILE A 320 -3.20 -5.16 8.45
C ILE A 320 -3.88 -6.47 8.08
N GLY A 321 -3.13 -7.43 7.53
CA GLY A 321 -3.69 -8.73 7.14
C GLY A 321 -4.34 -9.43 8.32
N MET A 322 -3.67 -9.44 9.48
CA MET A 322 -4.23 -10.00 10.71
C MET A 322 -5.51 -9.26 11.15
N ALA A 323 -5.55 -7.94 11.07
CA ALA A 323 -6.73 -7.15 11.41
C ALA A 323 -7.90 -7.41 10.44
N MET A 324 -7.62 -7.53 9.14
CA MET A 324 -8.64 -7.85 8.12
C MET A 324 -9.26 -9.22 8.39
N ALA A 325 -8.42 -10.24 8.58
CA ALA A 325 -8.85 -11.60 8.91
C ALA A 325 -9.58 -11.65 10.25
N ASP A 326 -9.10 -10.93 11.27
CA ASP A 326 -9.75 -10.82 12.57
C ASP A 326 -11.17 -10.28 12.45
N GLN A 327 -11.35 -9.12 11.82
CA GLN A 327 -12.65 -8.49 11.70
C GLN A 327 -13.59 -9.30 10.79
N TYR A 328 -13.08 -10.10 9.84
CA TYR A 328 -13.89 -11.04 9.07
C TYR A 328 -14.35 -12.26 9.90
N LEU A 329 -13.42 -12.91 10.61
CA LEU A 329 -13.70 -14.15 11.36
C LEU A 329 -14.47 -13.90 12.66
N TRP A 330 -14.23 -12.76 13.30
CA TRP A 330 -14.83 -12.36 14.57
C TRP A 330 -15.29 -10.89 14.53
N PRO A 331 -16.37 -10.59 13.79
CA PRO A 331 -16.90 -9.23 13.68
C PRO A 331 -17.18 -8.61 15.05
N GLY A 332 -16.74 -7.36 15.26
CA GLY A 332 -16.95 -6.62 16.50
C GLY A 332 -16.06 -7.01 17.67
N ARG A 333 -15.13 -7.97 17.51
CA ARG A 333 -14.18 -8.36 18.58
C ARG A 333 -13.24 -7.22 18.97
N ARG A 334 -12.81 -6.43 17.99
CA ARG A 334 -11.94 -5.28 18.17
C ARG A 334 -12.32 -4.19 17.17
N ASP A 335 -12.16 -2.94 17.61
CA ASP A 335 -12.24 -1.78 16.74
C ASP A 335 -10.89 -1.55 16.06
N TRP A 336 -10.84 -1.74 14.75
CA TRP A 336 -9.64 -1.60 13.93
C TRP A 336 -9.74 -0.35 13.09
N HIS A 337 -8.71 0.50 13.11
CA HIS A 337 -8.72 1.77 12.38
C HIS A 337 -7.91 1.65 11.09
N PHE A 338 -8.49 1.02 10.09
CA PHE A 338 -7.88 0.89 8.76
C PHE A 338 -7.62 2.24 8.10
N ARG A 339 -6.70 2.25 7.14
CA ARG A 339 -6.35 3.44 6.38
C ARG A 339 -7.56 3.91 5.56
N SER A 340 -7.85 5.21 5.58
CA SER A 340 -8.97 5.82 4.82
C SER A 340 -8.68 6.00 3.32
N MET A 341 -7.41 6.13 2.96
CA MET A 341 -6.92 6.32 1.59
C MET A 341 -6.54 4.99 0.96
N ILE A 342 -6.85 4.80 -0.32
CA ILE A 342 -6.55 3.55 -1.03
C ILE A 342 -5.04 3.30 -1.18
N GLY A 343 -4.70 2.02 -1.24
CA GLY A 343 -3.34 1.49 -1.06
C GLY A 343 -3.33 0.48 0.08
N ILE A 344 -2.20 -0.18 0.32
CA ILE A 344 -2.09 -1.17 1.39
C ILE A 344 -2.54 -0.58 2.74
N GLY A 345 -3.37 -1.34 3.45
CA GLY A 345 -4.02 -0.91 4.69
C GLY A 345 -5.42 -0.33 4.52
N TYR A 346 -5.87 -0.10 3.29
CA TYR A 346 -7.25 0.30 3.02
C TYR A 346 -8.20 -0.86 3.24
N ARG A 347 -9.24 -0.64 4.05
CA ARG A 347 -10.39 -1.53 4.11
C ARG A 347 -11.64 -0.74 3.84
N ARG A 348 -12.50 -1.24 2.95
CA ARG A 348 -13.81 -0.62 2.73
C ARG A 348 -14.59 -0.59 4.06
N PRO A 349 -15.13 0.56 4.48
CA PRO A 349 -16.01 0.61 5.64
C PRO A 349 -17.24 -0.30 5.42
N THR A 350 -17.50 -1.19 6.38
CA THR A 350 -18.73 -1.97 6.43
C THR A 350 -19.91 -1.02 6.72
N ALA A 351 -20.96 -1.09 5.90
CA ALA A 351 -22.12 -0.20 5.96
C ALA A 351 -23.02 -0.46 7.17
#